data_AF-A0A7Y2VGH8-F1
#
_entry.id   AF-A0A7Y2VGH8-F1
#
_cell.length_a   1.000
_cell.length_b   1.000
_cell.length_c   1.000
_cell.angle_alpha   90.00
_cell.angle_beta   90.00
_cell.angle_gamma   90.00
#
_symmetry.space_group_name_H-M   'P 1'
#
loop_
_entity.id
_entity.type
_entity.pdbx_description
1 polymer ?
#
loop_
_entity_poly.entity_id
_entity_poly.type
_entity_poly.pdbx_seq_one_letter_code
_entity_poly.pdbx_strand_id
1 'polypeptide(L)'
;MEELINALSWIDTIAATVWIGLSVIMFWILYKVYGKEGKKHPVFRFGVFLLILVWLYPLYTFVFNQFEVGLVGNLLTLWATYSYRKQLKPLGGNYANWMYPQLIWICLATIYVGLLLINRYQLS
;
A
#
# COMPACT_ATOMS: atom_id res chain seq x y z
N MET A 1 18.51 -9.30 14.88
CA MET A 1 17.92 -8.25 14.02
C MET A 1 18.33 -8.47 12.57
N GLU A 2 19.63 -8.62 12.31
CA GLU A 2 20.16 -8.91 10.97
C GLU A 2 19.58 -10.18 10.31
N GLU A 3 19.42 -11.28 11.04
CA GLU A 3 18.78 -12.50 10.51
C GLU A 3 17.35 -12.24 10.00
N LEU A 4 16.58 -11.42 10.72
CA LEU A 4 15.20 -11.08 10.36
C LEU A 4 15.16 -10.13 9.15
N ILE A 5 16.09 -9.17 9.09
CA ILE A 5 16.24 -8.28 7.92
C ILE A 5 16.61 -9.10 6.68
N ASN A 6 17.58 -10.02 6.80
CA ASN A 6 17.97 -10.92 5.71
C ASN A 6 16.80 -11.80 5.25
N ALA A 7 16.02 -12.34 6.17
CA ALA A 7 14.84 -13.14 5.87
C ALA A 7 13.72 -12.33 5.16
N LEU A 8 13.72 -11.00 5.29
CA LEU A 8 12.73 -10.10 4.67
C LEU A 8 13.27 -9.35 3.44
N SER A 9 14.56 -9.47 3.13
CA SER A 9 15.23 -8.79 2.00
C SER A 9 14.59 -9.06 0.63
N TRP A 10 13.89 -10.19 0.47
CA TRP A 10 13.14 -10.51 -0.74
C TRP A 10 12.02 -9.49 -1.05
N ILE A 11 11.57 -8.71 -0.07
CA ILE A 11 10.59 -7.64 -0.26
C ILE A 11 11.11 -6.63 -1.28
N ASP A 12 12.40 -6.27 -1.24
CA ASP A 12 12.99 -5.33 -2.21
C ASP A 12 12.94 -5.89 -3.63
N THR A 13 13.23 -7.17 -3.79
CA THR A 13 13.26 -7.85 -5.10
C THR A 13 11.88 -7.91 -5.74
N ILE A 14 10.83 -8.16 -4.96
CA ILE A 14 9.48 -8.36 -5.54
C ILE A 14 8.59 -7.13 -5.46
N ALA A 15 9.02 -6.04 -4.79
CA ALA A 15 8.18 -4.90 -4.49
C ALA A 15 7.49 -4.33 -5.74
N ALA A 16 8.24 -4.13 -6.83
CA ALA A 16 7.69 -3.63 -8.08
C ALA A 16 6.58 -4.53 -8.63
N THR A 17 6.82 -5.84 -8.67
CA THR A 17 5.84 -6.84 -9.15
C THR A 17 4.57 -6.84 -8.30
N VAL A 18 4.70 -6.78 -6.97
CA VAL A 18 3.56 -6.73 -6.07
C VAL A 18 2.75 -5.46 -6.30
N TRP A 19 3.39 -4.30 -6.41
CA TRP A 19 2.71 -3.03 -6.66
C TRP A 19 1.98 -2.98 -8.01
N ILE A 20 2.53 -3.62 -9.04
CA ILE A 20 1.84 -3.80 -10.32
C ILE A 20 0.56 -4.63 -10.12
N GLY A 21 0.66 -5.78 -9.43
CA GLY A 21 -0.49 -6.65 -9.15
C GLY A 21 -1.57 -5.93 -8.32
N LEU A 22 -1.18 -5.21 -7.28
CA LEU A 22 -2.09 -4.42 -6.44
C LEU A 22 -2.76 -3.29 -7.25
N SER A 23 -2.03 -2.65 -8.17
CA SER A 23 -2.61 -1.63 -9.06
C SER A 23 -3.69 -2.22 -9.95
N VAL A 24 -3.48 -3.41 -10.52
CA VAL A 24 -4.51 -4.12 -11.31
C VAL A 24 -5.76 -4.40 -10.47
N ILE A 25 -5.59 -4.87 -9.23
CA ILE A 25 -6.70 -5.09 -8.31
C ILE A 25 -7.46 -3.78 -8.04
N MET A 26 -6.74 -2.68 -7.79
CA MET A 26 -7.38 -1.38 -7.55
C MET A 26 -8.11 -0.84 -8.78
N PHE A 27 -7.58 -0.98 -9.98
CA PHE A 27 -8.30 -0.64 -11.22
C PHE A 27 -9.59 -1.44 -11.37
N TRP A 28 -9.55 -2.75 -11.08
CA TRP A 28 -10.75 -3.58 -11.10
C TRP A 28 -11.81 -3.11 -10.10
N ILE A 29 -11.41 -2.79 -8.87
CA ILE A 29 -12.32 -2.25 -7.85
C ILE A 29 -12.89 -0.91 -8.31
N LEU A 30 -12.06 0.00 -8.81
CA LEU A 30 -12.49 1.31 -9.32
C LEU A 30 -13.46 1.18 -10.49
N TYR A 31 -13.23 0.25 -11.42
CA TYR A 31 -14.13 -0.03 -12.52
C TYR A 31 -15.51 -0.46 -12.01
N LYS A 32 -15.56 -1.34 -11.01
CA LYS A 32 -16.82 -1.79 -10.40
C LYS A 32 -17.53 -0.69 -9.62
N VAL A 33 -16.79 0.10 -8.83
CA VAL A 33 -17.35 1.26 -8.11
C VAL A 33 -17.87 2.31 -9.09
N TYR A 34 -17.15 2.56 -10.18
CA TYR A 34 -17.61 3.47 -11.24
C TYR A 34 -18.91 2.99 -11.89
N GLY A 35 -19.00 1.71 -12.24
CA GLY A 35 -20.21 1.16 -12.86
C GLY A 35 -21.44 1.22 -11.95
N LYS A 36 -21.24 1.14 -10.63
CA LYS A 36 -22.33 1.15 -9.65
C LYS A 36 -22.72 2.55 -9.16
N GLU A 37 -21.75 3.36 -8.77
CA GLU A 37 -21.95 4.64 -8.09
C GLU A 37 -21.57 5.86 -8.95
N GLY A 38 -20.81 5.65 -10.03
CA GLY A 38 -20.35 6.70 -10.93
C GLY A 38 -19.13 7.50 -10.43
N LYS A 39 -18.52 8.28 -11.32
CA LYS A 39 -17.28 9.04 -11.07
C LYS A 39 -17.38 10.15 -10.02
N LYS A 40 -18.57 10.67 -9.75
CA LYS A 40 -18.77 11.76 -8.78
C LYS A 40 -18.87 11.22 -7.34
N HIS A 41 -19.03 9.91 -7.16
CA HIS A 41 -19.18 9.31 -5.85
C HIS A 41 -17.89 9.45 -5.01
N PRO A 42 -17.97 9.83 -3.72
CA PRO A 42 -16.80 10.01 -2.86
C PRO A 42 -15.89 8.79 -2.79
N VAL A 43 -16.48 7.59 -2.75
CA VAL A 43 -15.70 6.33 -2.70
C VAL A 43 -14.87 6.16 -3.97
N PHE A 44 -15.41 6.47 -5.15
CA PHE A 44 -14.63 6.41 -6.39
C PHE A 44 -13.44 7.38 -6.34
N ARG A 45 -13.69 8.64 -5.95
CA ARG A 45 -12.64 9.67 -5.85
C ARG A 45 -11.55 9.30 -4.85
N PHE A 46 -11.93 8.75 -3.70
CA PHE A 46 -10.99 8.30 -2.69
C PHE A 46 -10.18 7.09 -3.17
N GLY A 47 -10.77 6.18 -3.95
CA GLY A 47 -10.04 5.10 -4.60
C GLY A 47 -9.02 5.60 -5.63
N VAL A 48 -9.37 6.62 -6.42
CA VAL A 48 -8.41 7.27 -7.35
C VAL A 48 -7.27 7.94 -6.59
N PHE A 49 -7.58 8.64 -5.50
CA PHE A 49 -6.57 9.21 -4.61
C PHE A 49 -5.63 8.13 -4.05
N LEU A 50 -6.18 7.00 -3.57
CA LEU A 50 -5.39 5.87 -3.08
C LEU A 50 -4.50 5.27 -4.18
N LEU A 51 -4.99 5.18 -5.41
CA LEU A 51 -4.19 4.72 -6.56
C LEU A 51 -3.00 5.63 -6.82
N ILE A 52 -3.21 6.94 -6.80
CA ILE A 52 -2.13 7.91 -6.94
C ILE A 52 -1.12 7.73 -5.79
N LEU A 53 -1.59 7.62 -4.54
CA LEU A 53 -0.73 7.41 -3.38
C LEU A 53 0.14 6.16 -3.52
N VAL A 54 -0.44 5.04 -3.96
CA VAL A 54 0.28 3.79 -4.24
C VAL A 54 1.33 3.98 -5.34
N TRP A 55 1.01 4.72 -6.39
CA TRP A 55 1.95 4.99 -7.49
C TRP A 55 3.08 5.92 -7.12
N LEU A 56 2.90 6.75 -6.09
CA LEU A 56 3.98 7.58 -5.54
C LEU A 56 4.96 6.75 -4.70
N TYR A 57 4.62 5.51 -4.31
CA TYR A 57 5.46 4.67 -3.45
C TYR A 57 6.91 4.53 -3.91
N PRO A 58 7.21 4.20 -5.17
CA PRO A 58 8.59 4.09 -5.65
C PRO A 58 9.38 5.39 -5.50
N LEU A 59 8.73 6.55 -5.56
CA LEU A 59 9.43 7.84 -5.42
C LEU A 59 10.03 7.97 -4.02
N TYR A 60 9.30 7.62 -2.97
CA TYR A 60 9.78 7.79 -1.60
C TYR A 60 10.51 6.61 -0.99
N THR A 61 10.47 5.43 -1.62
CA THR A 61 11.24 4.27 -1.14
C THR A 61 12.47 3.95 -1.97
N PHE A 62 12.47 4.26 -3.28
CA PHE A 62 13.58 3.92 -4.17
C PHE A 62 14.41 5.15 -4.56
N VAL A 63 13.77 6.29 -4.84
CA VAL A 63 14.48 7.49 -5.31
C VAL A 63 15.12 8.28 -4.17
N PHE A 64 14.42 8.41 -3.04
CA PHE A 64 14.92 9.24 -1.93
C PHE A 64 15.79 8.49 -0.90
N ASN A 65 15.82 7.14 -0.88
CA ASN A 65 16.59 6.32 0.08
C ASN A 65 16.43 6.70 1.58
N GLN A 66 15.33 7.39 1.92
CA GLN A 66 15.01 7.81 3.28
C GLN A 66 14.00 6.82 3.89
N PHE A 67 14.49 5.94 4.76
CA PHE A 67 13.68 4.94 5.44
C PHE A 67 12.54 5.58 6.28
N GLU A 68 12.78 6.78 6.82
CA GLU A 68 11.81 7.60 7.55
C GLU A 68 10.60 7.93 6.66
N VAL A 69 10.86 8.45 5.45
CA VAL A 69 9.81 8.81 4.49
C VAL A 69 9.09 7.55 4.00
N GLY A 70 9.83 6.47 3.75
CA GLY A 70 9.28 5.16 3.42
C GLY A 70 8.30 4.65 4.49
N LEU A 71 8.67 4.76 5.77
CA LEU A 71 7.83 4.32 6.89
C LEU A 71 6.56 5.18 7.00
N VAL A 72 6.68 6.51 6.94
CA VAL A 72 5.53 7.42 6.99
C VAL A 72 4.60 7.19 5.80
N GLY A 73 5.15 7.02 4.60
CA GLY A 73 4.38 6.71 3.39
C GLY A 73 3.64 5.37 3.51
N ASN A 74 4.28 4.36 4.08
CA ASN A 74 3.65 3.06 4.38
C ASN A 74 2.47 3.21 5.34
N LEU A 75 2.65 3.92 6.47
CA LEU A 75 1.59 4.14 7.45
C LEU A 75 0.40 4.92 6.85
N LEU A 76 0.67 5.96 6.07
CA LEU A 76 -0.36 6.73 5.38
C LEU A 76 -1.12 5.85 4.38
N THR A 77 -0.41 5.05 3.59
CA THR A 77 -1.02 4.14 2.60
C THR A 77 -1.83 3.04 3.29
N LEU A 78 -1.36 2.52 4.43
CA LEU A 78 -2.07 1.53 5.24
C LEU A 78 -3.41 2.10 5.75
N TRP A 79 -3.35 3.29 6.36
CA TRP A 79 -4.54 3.99 6.84
C TRP A 79 -5.52 4.29 5.70
N ALA A 80 -5.04 4.79 4.57
CA ALA A 80 -5.88 5.09 3.41
C ALA A 80 -6.52 3.82 2.83
N THR A 81 -5.76 2.74 2.70
CA THR A 81 -6.24 1.42 2.24
C THR A 81 -7.32 0.86 3.16
N TYR A 82 -7.09 0.91 4.48
CA TYR A 82 -8.06 0.45 5.48
C TYR A 82 -9.34 1.30 5.46
N SER A 83 -9.20 2.62 5.37
CA SER A 83 -10.32 3.56 5.28
C SER A 83 -11.13 3.33 4.01
N TYR A 84 -10.46 3.10 2.88
CA TYR A 84 -11.11 2.81 1.60
C TYR A 84 -11.87 1.49 1.68
N ARG A 85 -11.27 0.45 2.25
CA ARG A 85 -11.93 -0.83 2.52
C ARG A 85 -13.21 -0.66 3.35
N LYS A 86 -13.18 0.15 4.41
CA LYS A 86 -14.37 0.44 5.23
C LYS A 86 -15.48 1.09 4.40
N GLN A 87 -15.13 2.01 3.50
CA GLN A 87 -16.08 2.68 2.61
C GLN A 87 -16.61 1.77 1.49
N LEU A 88 -15.87 0.74 1.08
CA LEU A 88 -16.34 -0.26 0.12
C LEU A 88 -17.37 -1.22 0.71
N LYS A 89 -17.33 -1.50 2.02
CA LYS A 89 -18.24 -2.47 2.67
C LYS A 89 -19.74 -2.14 2.47
N PRO A 90 -20.21 -0.90 2.71
CA PRO A 90 -21.62 -0.55 2.50
C PRO A 90 -22.09 -0.62 1.04
N LEU A 91 -21.16 -0.53 0.08
CA LEU A 91 -21.50 -0.63 -1.35
C LEU A 91 -21.89 -2.05 -1.77
N GLY A 92 -21.78 -3.05 -0.88
CA GLY A 92 -22.11 -4.44 -1.18
C GLY A 92 -21.13 -5.10 -2.16
N GLY A 93 -21.23 -6.42 -2.29
CA GLY A 93 -20.27 -7.24 -3.03
C GLY A 93 -18.98 -7.50 -2.26
N ASN A 94 -18.11 -8.33 -2.84
CA ASN A 94 -16.86 -8.76 -2.20
C ASN A 94 -15.68 -7.79 -2.39
N TYR A 95 -15.90 -6.57 -2.92
CA TYR A 95 -14.84 -5.60 -3.26
C TYR A 95 -13.96 -5.22 -2.07
N ALA A 96 -14.54 -5.09 -0.88
CA ALA A 96 -13.79 -4.81 0.34
C ALA A 96 -12.77 -5.92 0.68
N ASN A 97 -12.99 -7.17 0.27
CA ASN A 97 -12.07 -8.27 0.53
C ASN A 97 -10.89 -8.27 -0.45
N TRP A 98 -11.06 -7.70 -1.64
CA TRP A 98 -9.97 -7.51 -2.61
C TRP A 98 -8.92 -6.50 -2.12
N MET A 99 -9.19 -5.75 -1.06
CA MET A 99 -8.19 -4.88 -0.42
C MET A 99 -7.25 -5.63 0.54
N TYR A 100 -7.53 -6.89 0.92
CA TYR A 100 -6.68 -7.64 1.86
C TYR A 100 -5.24 -7.84 1.37
N PRO A 101 -4.97 -8.21 0.10
CA PRO A 101 -3.60 -8.33 -0.39
C PRO A 101 -2.78 -7.04 -0.20
N GLN A 102 -3.40 -5.89 -0.46
CA GLN A 102 -2.76 -4.58 -0.27
C GLN A 102 -2.47 -4.29 1.21
N LEU A 103 -3.42 -4.59 2.11
CA LEU A 103 -3.21 -4.43 3.56
C LEU A 103 -2.07 -5.32 4.07
N ILE A 104 -2.06 -6.59 3.67
CA ILE A 104 -1.02 -7.56 4.06
C ILE A 104 0.34 -7.09 3.57
N TRP A 105 0.42 -6.70 2.30
CA TRP A 105 1.66 -6.21 1.70
C TRP A 105 2.20 -4.96 2.43
N ILE A 106 1.35 -3.96 2.66
CA ILE A 106 1.80 -2.74 3.34
C ILE A 106 2.22 -3.03 4.78
N CYS A 107 1.56 -3.94 5.50
CA CYS A 107 2.00 -4.36 6.82
C CYS A 107 3.41 -4.99 6.79
N LEU A 108 3.67 -5.91 5.85
CA LEU A 108 4.99 -6.53 5.69
C LEU A 108 6.06 -5.49 5.33
N ALA A 109 5.76 -4.60 4.38
CA ALA A 109 6.66 -3.52 3.99
C ALA A 109 6.94 -2.54 5.14
N THR A 110 5.93 -2.23 5.96
CA THR A 110 6.07 -1.38 7.15
C THR A 110 7.00 -2.01 8.17
N ILE A 111 6.84 -3.31 8.45
CA ILE A 111 7.70 -4.05 9.37
C ILE A 111 9.14 -4.06 8.86
N TYR A 112 9.35 -4.38 7.58
CA TYR A 112 10.68 -4.44 6.98
C TYR A 112 11.40 -3.09 7.01
N VAL A 113 10.74 -2.03 6.54
CA VAL A 113 11.32 -0.67 6.56
C VAL A 113 11.55 -0.19 8.00
N GLY A 114 10.66 -0.54 8.94
CA GLY A 114 10.85 -0.26 10.37
C GLY A 114 12.08 -0.94 10.94
N LEU A 115 12.34 -2.20 10.59
CA LEU A 115 13.55 -2.92 11.01
C LEU A 115 14.82 -2.30 10.43
N LEU A 116 14.80 -1.92 9.14
CA LEU A 116 15.92 -1.22 8.49
C LEU A 116 16.21 0.13 9.16
N LEU A 117 15.16 0.86 9.54
CA LEU A 117 15.27 2.14 10.24
C LEU A 117 15.92 1.96 11.62
N ILE A 118 15.44 1.00 12.41
CA ILE A 118 16.00 0.72 13.74
C ILE A 118 17.48 0.32 13.62
N ASN A 119 17.82 -0.56 12.67
CA ASN A 119 19.19 -0.99 12.44
C ASN A 119 20.11 0.19 12.07
N ARG A 120 19.63 1.12 11.25
CA ARG A 120 20.38 2.35 10.88
C ARG A 120 20.73 3.18 12.12
N TYR A 121 19.82 3.38 13.05
CA TYR A 121 20.04 4.18 14.26
C TYR A 121 20.79 3.45 15.39
N GLN A 122 20.89 2.12 15.33
CA GLN A 122 21.70 1.35 16.29
C GLN A 122 23.18 1.27 15.89
N LEU A 123 23.48 1.42 14.60
CA LEU A 123 24.84 1.41 14.04
C LEU A 123 25.46 2.81 13.93
N SER A 124 24.69 3.86 14.24
CA SER A 124 25.11 5.27 14.29
C SER A 124 25.48 5.70 15.71
#